data_AF-A0A661KRJ3-F1
#
_entry.id   AF-A0A661KRJ3-F1
#
_cell.length_a   1.000
_cell.length_b   1.000
_cell.length_c   1.000
_cell.angle_alpha   90.00
_cell.angle_beta   90.00
_cell.angle_gamma   90.00
#
_symmetry.space_group_name_H-M   'P 1'
#
loop_
_entity.id
_entity.type
_entity.pdbx_description
1 polymer ?
#
loop_
_entity_poly.entity_id
_entity_poly.type
_entity_poly.pdbx_seq_one_letter_code
_entity_poly.pdbx_strand_id
1 'polypeptide(L)' 'MAKVKVGKAVGGTSQKVGGWIDTVKSFLRESKVELKKVTWPTRKETIATTSVVLVVVFIVALFLGVVDLGLGKIIGYFLK' A
#
# COMPACT_ATOMS: atom_id res chain seq x y z
N MET A 1 -3.85 66.20 32.07
CA MET A 1 -3.51 64.96 32.80
C MET A 1 -3.76 63.79 31.87
N ALA A 2 -2.68 63.26 31.29
CA ALA A 2 -2.72 62.25 30.24
C ALA A 2 -2.87 60.84 30.82
N LYS A 3 -3.78 60.03 30.27
CA LYS A 3 -3.71 58.56 30.35
C LYS A 3 -4.00 57.98 28.98
N VAL A 4 -2.96 57.97 28.15
CA VAL A 4 -2.85 57.12 26.96
C VAL A 4 -2.77 55.67 27.44
N LYS A 5 -3.77 54.85 27.10
CA LYS A 5 -3.74 53.40 27.33
C LYS A 5 -2.91 52.77 26.22
N VAL A 6 -1.69 52.42 26.61
CA VAL A 6 -0.66 51.73 25.83
C VAL A 6 -1.21 50.42 25.23
N GLY A 7 -0.81 50.19 23.98
CA GLY A 7 -1.35 49.19 23.08
C GLY A 7 -1.32 47.74 23.56
N LYS A 8 -2.31 47.00 23.06
CA LYS A 8 -2.33 45.54 23.10
C LYS A 8 -1.42 45.06 21.96
N ALA A 9 -0.18 44.76 22.30
CA ALA A 9 0.82 44.22 21.39
C ALA A 9 0.26 42.96 20.70
N VAL A 10 0.17 43.05 19.37
CA VAL A 10 -0.04 41.94 18.45
C VAL A 10 1.17 41.01 18.57
N GLY A 11 1.04 39.99 19.42
CA GLY A 11 1.99 38.87 19.48
C GLY A 11 1.72 37.90 18.35
N GLY A 12 2.17 38.24 17.15
CA GLY A 12 1.94 37.48 15.92
C GLY A 12 3.23 37.00 15.25
N THR A 13 4.08 36.26 15.96
CA THR A 13 5.26 35.61 15.33
C THR A 13 5.66 34.33 16.05
N SER A 14 4.82 33.29 15.97
CA SER A 14 5.27 31.92 16.25
C SER A 14 4.49 30.92 15.39
N GLN A 15 4.40 31.21 14.10
CA GLN A 15 3.86 30.30 13.08
C GLN A 15 5.00 29.89 12.15
N LYS A 16 5.89 29.00 12.58
CA LYS A 16 6.83 28.37 11.61
C LYS A 16 7.35 26.98 11.97
N VAL A 17 6.95 26.41 13.11
CA VAL A 17 7.35 25.03 13.48
C VAL A 17 6.13 24.09 13.61
N GLY A 18 4.94 24.60 13.92
CA GLY A 18 3.69 23.81 13.92
C GLY A 18 3.13 23.53 12.52
N GLY A 19 3.42 24.40 11.54
CA GLY A 19 2.78 24.37 10.22
C GLY A 19 3.07 23.11 9.40
N TRP A 20 4.23 22.47 9.57
CA TRP A 20 4.54 21.21 8.89
C TRP A 20 3.75 20.02 9.47
N ILE A 21 3.56 19.99 10.79
CA ILE A 21 2.77 18.94 11.47
C ILE A 21 1.29 19.09 11.07
N ASP A 22 0.78 20.33 11.02
CA ASP A 22 -0.59 20.61 10.57
C ASP A 22 -0.82 20.21 9.11
N THR A 23 0.18 20.46 8.26
CA THR A 23 0.19 20.08 6.84
C THR A 23 0.21 18.56 6.67
N VAL A 24 1.08 17.83 7.39
CA VAL A 24 1.12 16.36 7.36
C VAL A 24 -0.20 15.77 7.88
N LYS A 25 -0.81 16.39 8.90
CA LYS A 25 -2.10 15.97 9.45
C LYS A 25 -3.25 16.20 8.46
N SER A 26 -3.23 17.29 7.68
CA SER A 26 -4.21 17.53 6.62
C SER A 26 -4.02 16.53 5.47
N PHE A 27 -2.77 16.30 5.03
CA PHE A 27 -2.44 15.31 4.00
C PHE A 27 -2.90 13.89 4.38
N LEU A 28 -2.62 13.40 5.59
CA LEU A 28 -3.09 12.09 6.04
C LEU A 28 -4.62 11.98 6.07
N ARG A 29 -5.30 13.08 6.43
CA ARG A 29 -6.77 13.13 6.43
C ARG A 29 -7.33 13.09 5.02
N GLU A 30 -6.72 13.80 4.07
CA GLU A 30 -7.07 13.77 2.66
C GLU A 30 -6.78 12.40 2.02
N SER A 31 -5.60 11.82 2.26
CA SER A 31 -5.25 10.48 1.80
C SER A 31 -6.22 9.41 2.32
N LYS A 32 -6.66 9.51 3.58
CA LYS A 32 -7.67 8.57 4.14
C LYS A 32 -9.02 8.70 3.44
N VAL A 33 -9.41 9.90 3.00
CA VAL A 33 -10.64 10.14 2.23
C VAL A 33 -10.52 9.56 0.82
N GLU A 34 -9.36 9.67 0.18
CA GLU A 34 -9.11 9.10 -1.15
C GLU A 34 -8.98 7.58 -1.13
N LEU A 35 -8.30 7.02 -0.12
CA LEU A 35 -8.24 5.57 0.10
C LEU A 35 -9.63 4.95 0.32
N LYS A 36 -10.60 5.74 0.77
CA LYS A 36 -12.00 5.31 0.88
C LYS A 36 -12.72 5.23 -0.48
N LYS A 37 -12.18 5.89 -1.52
CA LYS A 37 -12.64 5.77 -2.91
C LYS A 37 -12.05 4.56 -3.62
N VAL A 38 -10.98 3.96 -3.07
CA VAL A 38 -10.48 2.67 -3.56
C VAL A 38 -11.54 1.63 -3.26
N THR A 39 -12.17 1.13 -4.32
CA THR A 39 -13.18 0.09 -4.27
C THR A 39 -12.47 -1.22 -3.89
N TRP A 40 -12.22 -1.41 -2.60
CA TRP A 40 -11.69 -2.68 -2.14
C TRP A 40 -12.70 -3.76 -2.53
N PRO A 41 -12.29 -4.72 -3.37
CA PRO A 41 -13.18 -5.73 -3.90
C PRO A 41 -13.85 -6.45 -2.73
N THR A 42 -15.14 -6.76 -2.90
CA THR A 42 -15.88 -7.51 -1.88
C THR A 42 -15.15 -8.82 -1.62
N ARG A 43 -15.14 -9.27 -0.36
CA ARG A 43 -14.41 -10.48 0.07
C ARG A 43 -14.75 -11.69 -0.82
N LYS A 44 -15.96 -11.74 -1.36
CA LYS A 44 -16.42 -12.79 -2.27
C LYS A 44 -15.71 -12.77 -3.62
N GLU A 45 -15.52 -11.60 -4.22
CA GLU A 45 -14.79 -11.44 -5.49
C GLU A 45 -13.29 -11.70 -5.30
N THR A 46 -12.73 -11.28 -4.16
CA THR A 46 -11.32 -11.55 -3.83
C THR A 46 -11.06 -13.05 -3.71
N ILE A 47 -11.96 -13.78 -3.06
CA ILE A 47 -11.84 -15.24 -2.93
C ILE A 47 -12.04 -15.93 -4.29
N ALA A 48 -13.00 -15.48 -5.09
CA ALA A 48 -13.25 -16.05 -6.42
C ALA A 48 -12.05 -15.85 -7.38
N THR A 49 -11.44 -14.67 -7.37
CA THR A 49 -10.25 -14.39 -8.19
C THR A 49 -9.02 -15.16 -7.69
N THR A 50 -8.85 -15.28 -6.37
CA THR A 50 -7.75 -16.05 -5.78
C THR A 50 -7.91 -17.56 -6.02
N SER A 51 -9.13 -18.10 -5.97
CA SER A 51 -9.36 -19.53 -6.21
C SER A 51 -9.02 -19.95 -7.63
N VAL A 52 -9.35 -19.11 -8.62
CA VAL A 52 -8.95 -19.34 -10.01
C VAL A 52 -7.42 -19.36 -10.14
N VAL A 53 -6.73 -18.40 -9.53
CA VAL A 53 -5.25 -18.37 -9.54
C VAL A 53 -4.65 -19.63 -8.92
N LEU A 54 -5.20 -20.11 -7.79
CA LEU A 54 -4.74 -21.35 -7.16
C LEU A 54 -4.86 -22.56 -8.09
N VAL A 55 -5.98 -22.68 -8.82
CA VAL A 55 -6.17 -23.77 -9.80
C VAL A 55 -5.13 -23.68 -10.92
N VAL A 56 -4.91 -22.49 -11.47
CA VAL A 56 -3.93 -22.28 -12.54
C VAL A 56 -2.52 -22.62 -12.07
N VAL A 57 -2.11 -22.15 -10.89
CA VAL A 57 -0.80 -22.47 -10.30
C VAL A 57 -0.64 -23.97 -10.09
N PHE A 58 -1.69 -24.67 -9.66
CA PHE A 58 -1.66 -26.12 -9.46
C PHE A 58 -1.40 -26.88 -10.76
N ILE A 59 -2.06 -26.48 -11.85
CA ILE A 59 -1.86 -27.07 -13.19
C ILE A 59 -0.42 -26.81 -13.68
N VAL A 60 0.06 -25.57 -13.55
CA VAL A 60 1.43 -25.20 -13.96
C VAL A 60 2.48 -25.96 -13.14
N ALA A 61 2.27 -26.10 -11.83
CA ALA A 61 3.18 -26.84 -10.96
C ALA A 61 3.25 -28.33 -11.32
N LEU A 62 2.11 -28.95 -11.64
CA LEU A 62 2.09 -30.34 -12.12
C LEU A 62 2.80 -30.48 -13.48
N PHE A 63 2.52 -29.56 -14.42
CA PHE A 63 3.15 -29.59 -15.73
C PHE A 63 4.67 -29.44 -15.62
N LEU A 64 5.14 -28.42 -14.92
CA LEU A 64 6.58 -28.22 -14.68
C LEU A 64 7.17 -29.42 -13.95
N GLY A 65 6.56 -29.89 -12.86
CA GLY A 65 7.05 -31.05 -12.13
C GLY A 65 7.23 -32.31 -12.99
N VAL A 66 6.31 -32.59 -13.92
CA VAL A 66 6.46 -33.69 -14.88
C VAL A 66 7.63 -33.45 -15.83
N VAL A 67 7.76 -32.22 -16.35
CA VAL A 67 8.84 -31.83 -17.26
C VAL A 67 10.20 -31.90 -16.55
N ASP A 68 10.33 -31.33 -15.37
CA ASP A 68 11.54 -31.37 -14.53
C ASP A 68 11.98 -32.82 -14.23
N LEU A 69 11.03 -33.68 -13.85
CA LEU A 69 11.30 -35.11 -13.61
C LEU A 69 11.65 -35.86 -14.89
N GLY A 70 11.06 -35.48 -16.03
CA GLY A 70 11.37 -36.04 -17.34
C GLY A 70 12.77 -35.69 -17.78
N LEU A 71 13.12 -34.40 -17.76
CA LEU A 71 14.45 -33.91 -18.11
C LEU A 71 15.52 -34.48 -17.19
N GLY A 72 15.29 -34.49 -15.88
CA GLY A 72 16.25 -35.06 -14.92
C GLY A 72 16.56 -36.54 -15.20
N LYS A 73 15.56 -37.33 -15.56
CA LYS A 73 15.77 -38.74 -15.98
C LYS A 73 16.52 -38.85 -17.30
N ILE A 74 16.21 -38.00 -18.28
CA ILE A 74 16.88 -38.00 -19.60
C ILE A 74 18.36 -37.63 -19.45
N ILE A 75 18.66 -36.59 -18.69
CA ILE A 75 20.04 -36.14 -18.42
C ILE A 75 20.80 -37.21 -17.63
N GLY A 76 20.16 -37.82 -16.63
CA GLY A 76 20.75 -38.91 -15.86
C GLY A 76 21.04 -40.16 -16.70
N TYR A 77 20.20 -40.46 -17.69
CA TYR A 77 20.47 -41.54 -18.66
C TYR A 77 21.61 -41.20 -19.62
N PHE A 78 21.76 -39.92 -19.99
CA PHE A 78 22.83 -39.47 -20.88
C PHE A 78 24.21 -39.39 -20.24
N LEU A 79 24.28 -39.18 -18.92
CA LEU A 79 25.54 -39.13 -18.16
C LEU A 79 26.02 -40.52 -17.70
N LYS A 80 25.21 -41.56 -17.93
CA LYS A 80 25.52 -42.97 -17.68
C LYS A 80 26.14 -43.60 -18.92
#